data_AF-A0A948E9G9-F1
#
_entry.id   AF-A0A948E9G9-F1
#
_cell.length_a   1.000
_cell.length_b   1.000
_cell.length_c   1.000
_cell.angle_alpha   90.00
_cell.angle_beta   90.00
_cell.angle_gamma   90.00
#
_symmetry.space_group_name_H-M   'P 1'
#
loop_
_entity.id
_entity.type
_entity.pdbx_description
1 polymer ?
#
loop_
_entity_poly.entity_id
_entity_poly.type
_entity_poly.pdbx_seq_one_letter_code
_entity_poly.pdbx_strand_id
1 'polypeptide(L)'
;MTSWDKMKVADHMQQIIEAHLMEPVTLHILTKGTGYSMYHAAKMFKEVTGETPFAYLRKRRISEAACSLSAGDRRIIDVALDFVFDSHEGFTRAFARQFGMTPRGFMNNRPPLSLFFPPSMRSIFSLRQKGEYGMTKTNDSKKVQPIFVQIMERPARKLVLKRAPTASHYFEYCDEVGCDIFEQLGAIQDALHEPMGLWLPEAMRQGHGEYAQGVEVSENWNGDVPEGYELMDLPPCKLLIFQGEPFDEKEFERAIEEVWDVMNRYNPEVIGYHWADEDAPRFQLEPRGDRGYIEGRPVRPFVV
;
A
#
# COMPACT_ATOMS: atom_id res chain seq x y z
N MET A 1 -5.37 1.74 0.04
CA MET A 1 -5.02 2.98 0.79
C MET A 1 -3.91 3.71 0.05
N THR A 2 -4.08 4.97 -0.33
CA THR A 2 -3.11 5.64 -1.22
C THR A 2 -1.82 6.00 -0.48
N SER A 3 -0.69 6.07 -1.19
CA SER A 3 0.59 6.55 -0.62
C SER A 3 0.47 7.99 -0.05
N TRP A 4 -0.51 8.77 -0.51
CA TRP A 4 -0.81 10.10 -0.02
C TRP A 4 -1.47 10.11 1.35
N ASP A 5 -2.35 9.15 1.64
CA ASP A 5 -3.03 9.05 2.93
C ASP A 5 -2.04 8.69 4.04
N LYS A 6 -1.17 7.70 3.78
CA LYS A 6 -0.09 7.32 4.71
C LYS A 6 0.81 8.51 5.05
N MET A 7 1.10 9.35 4.05
CA MET A 7 1.96 10.53 4.21
C MET A 7 1.28 11.63 5.03
N LYS A 8 -0.01 11.91 4.80
CA LYS A 8 -0.77 12.87 5.61
C LYS A 8 -0.84 12.45 7.07
N VAL A 9 -1.06 11.15 7.33
CA VAL A 9 -1.10 10.63 8.71
C VAL A 9 0.27 10.76 9.37
N ALA A 10 1.34 10.40 8.67
CA ALA A 10 2.69 10.49 9.21
C ALA A 10 3.13 11.95 9.44
N ASP A 11 2.77 12.88 8.55
CA ASP A 11 3.04 14.32 8.69
C ASP A 11 2.29 14.91 9.90
N HIS A 12 0.99 14.60 10.04
CA HIS A 12 0.20 15.00 11.20
C HIS A 12 0.84 14.51 12.51
N MET A 13 1.19 13.23 12.58
CA MET A 13 1.84 12.65 13.76
C MET A 13 3.19 13.29 14.06
N GLN A 14 3.99 13.63 13.04
CA GLN A 14 5.25 14.33 13.20
C GLN A 14 5.05 15.74 13.76
N GLN A 15 4.08 16.49 13.26
CA GLN A 15 3.76 17.83 13.77
C GLN A 15 3.34 17.80 15.24
N ILE A 16 2.51 16.83 15.64
CA ILE A 16 2.14 16.64 17.05
C ILE A 16 3.37 16.29 17.91
N ILE A 17 4.28 15.45 17.41
CA ILE A 17 5.52 15.10 18.12
C ILE A 17 6.38 16.34 18.36
N GLU A 18 6.64 17.16 17.33
CA GLU A 18 7.47 18.36 17.46
C GLU A 18 6.85 19.39 18.41
N ALA A 19 5.51 19.52 18.43
CA ALA A 19 4.81 20.45 19.31
C ALA A 19 4.81 20.01 20.80
N HIS A 20 4.94 18.71 21.10
CA HIS A 20 4.76 18.15 22.44
C HIS A 20 6.01 17.40 22.95
N LEU A 21 7.22 17.82 22.55
CA LEU A 21 8.46 17.15 22.95
C LEU A 21 8.71 17.14 24.47
N MET A 22 8.27 18.18 25.18
CA MET A 22 8.43 18.33 26.64
C MET A 22 7.21 17.85 27.45
N GLU A 23 6.23 17.24 26.81
CA GLU A 23 4.98 16.80 27.46
C GLU A 23 4.78 15.27 27.34
N PRO A 24 4.04 14.62 28.26
CA PRO A 24 3.68 13.22 28.11
C PRO A 24 2.80 12.99 26.88
N VAL A 25 3.34 12.30 25.87
CA VAL A 25 2.62 11.98 24.63
C VAL A 25 2.14 10.54 24.67
N THR A 26 0.86 10.32 24.40
CA THR A 26 0.28 8.98 24.22
C THR A 26 0.01 8.71 22.75
N LEU A 27 -0.12 7.43 22.37
CA LEU A 27 -0.43 7.07 20.98
C LEU A 27 -1.78 7.65 20.55
N HIS A 28 -2.74 7.71 21.47
CA HIS A 28 -4.03 8.35 21.24
C HIS A 28 -3.89 9.82 20.83
N ILE A 29 -3.01 10.58 21.50
CA ILE A 29 -2.75 11.99 21.17
C ILE A 29 -2.14 12.11 19.78
N LEU A 30 -1.18 11.26 19.43
CA LEU A 30 -0.53 11.26 18.12
C LEU A 30 -1.51 10.98 16.97
N THR A 31 -2.45 10.06 17.18
CA THR A 31 -3.36 9.60 16.12
C THR A 31 -4.70 10.35 16.12
N LYS A 32 -4.94 11.24 17.09
CA LYS A 32 -6.17 12.02 17.18
C LYS A 32 -6.31 12.93 15.96
N GLY A 33 -7.46 12.86 15.30
CA GLY A 33 -7.74 13.65 14.10
C GLY A 33 -7.26 13.03 12.78
N THR A 34 -6.63 11.86 12.82
CA THR A 34 -6.18 11.15 11.59
C THR A 34 -7.30 10.37 10.89
N GLY A 35 -8.40 10.06 11.59
CA GLY A 35 -9.49 9.23 11.06
C GLY A 35 -9.21 7.71 11.09
N TYR A 36 -8.03 7.29 11.54
CA TYR A 36 -7.61 5.88 11.58
C TYR A 36 -7.48 5.35 13.01
N SER A 37 -7.52 4.03 13.16
CA SER A 37 -7.23 3.37 14.44
C SER A 37 -5.79 3.63 14.88
N MET A 38 -5.54 3.66 16.19
CA MET A 38 -4.22 3.93 16.77
C MET A 38 -3.13 3.00 16.22
N TYR A 39 -3.47 1.72 16.07
CA TYR A 39 -2.56 0.70 15.54
C TYR A 39 -2.25 0.94 14.06
N HIS A 40 -3.25 1.27 13.27
CA HIS A 40 -3.11 1.50 11.83
C HIS A 40 -2.30 2.77 11.54
N ALA A 41 -2.56 3.86 12.27
CA ALA A 41 -1.79 5.09 12.17
C ALA A 41 -0.32 4.89 12.61
N ALA A 42 -0.06 4.12 13.66
CA ALA A 42 1.31 3.76 14.05
C ALA A 42 2.05 2.94 12.98
N LYS A 43 1.35 2.01 12.31
CA LYS A 43 1.89 1.22 11.20
C LYS A 43 2.24 2.13 10.02
N MET A 44 1.33 3.01 9.62
CA MET A 44 1.56 4.00 8.55
C MET A 44 2.74 4.93 8.86
N PHE A 45 2.84 5.43 10.11
CA PHE A 45 3.96 6.26 10.53
C PHE A 45 5.30 5.53 10.37
N LYS A 46 5.37 4.27 10.81
CA LYS A 46 6.57 3.44 10.65
C LYS A 46 6.88 3.14 9.19
N GLU A 47 5.85 2.88 8.39
CA GLU A 47 6.00 2.66 6.96
C GLU A 47 6.52 3.90 6.23
N VAL A 48 6.27 5.12 6.71
CA VAL A 48 6.75 6.35 6.07
C VAL A 48 8.09 6.82 6.62
N THR A 49 8.26 6.83 7.95
CA THR A 49 9.45 7.36 8.62
C THR A 49 10.56 6.31 8.84
N GLY A 50 10.23 5.03 8.69
CA GLY A 50 11.12 3.90 8.99
C GLY A 50 11.14 3.49 10.47
N GLU A 51 10.53 4.26 11.37
CA GLU A 51 10.59 4.04 12.82
C GLU A 51 9.23 4.14 13.49
N THR A 52 9.05 3.49 14.65
CA THR A 52 7.79 3.64 15.38
C THR A 52 7.64 5.06 15.94
N PRO A 53 6.41 5.57 16.13
CA PRO A 53 6.18 6.93 16.63
C PRO A 53 6.94 7.25 17.91
N PHE A 54 6.98 6.31 18.86
CA PHE A 54 7.69 6.48 20.13
C PHE A 54 9.22 6.39 20.00
N ALA A 55 9.73 5.59 19.06
CA ALA A 55 11.17 5.56 18.79
C ALA A 55 11.64 6.90 18.18
N TYR A 56 10.85 7.42 17.23
CA TYR A 56 11.06 8.72 16.62
C TYR A 56 10.98 9.86 17.65
N LEU A 57 9.92 9.90 18.47
CA LEU A 57 9.75 10.87 19.57
C LEU A 57 10.96 10.87 20.51
N ARG A 58 11.44 9.67 20.88
CA ARG A 58 12.60 9.53 21.77
C ARG A 58 13.88 10.11 21.14
N LYS A 59 14.11 9.92 19.84
CA LYS A 59 15.26 10.51 19.14
C LYS A 59 15.20 12.03 19.05
N ARG A 60 14.00 12.58 18.79
CA ARG A 60 13.79 14.04 18.77
C ARG A 60 14.05 14.66 20.14
N ARG A 61 13.48 14.07 21.20
CA ARG A 61 13.75 14.48 22.59
C ARG A 61 15.23 14.47 22.94
N ILE A 62 15.96 13.43 22.56
CA ILE A 62 17.41 13.32 22.83
C ILE A 62 18.20 14.37 22.03
N SER A 63 17.77 14.67 20.81
CA SER A 63 18.42 15.69 19.99
C SER A 63 18.22 17.09 20.56
N GLU A 64 17.01 17.44 20.96
CA GLU A 64 16.73 18.72 21.63
C GLU A 64 17.40 18.81 23.01
N ALA A 65 17.44 17.71 23.75
CA ALA A 65 18.20 17.63 25.00
C ALA A 65 19.69 17.88 24.79
N ALA A 66 20.28 17.37 23.69
CA ALA A 66 21.67 17.63 23.35
C ALA A 66 21.90 19.12 22.99
N CYS A 67 20.98 19.75 22.26
CA CYS A 67 21.00 21.20 22.02
C CYS A 67 20.99 21.97 23.35
N SER A 68 20.08 21.61 24.25
CA SER A 68 19.95 22.23 25.58
C SER A 68 21.22 22.08 26.42
N LEU A 69 21.82 20.89 26.45
CA LEU A 69 23.08 20.63 27.14
C LEU A 69 24.27 21.37 26.52
N SER A 70 24.27 21.58 25.20
CA SER A 70 25.32 22.32 24.49
C SER A 70 25.24 23.84 24.72
N ALA A 71 24.05 24.38 25.00
CA ALA A 71 23.83 25.81 25.25
C ALA A 71 24.34 26.28 26.63
N GLY A 72 24.56 25.36 27.57
CA GLY A 72 25.29 25.59 28.81
C GLY A 72 24.44 25.69 30.09
N ASP A 73 25.04 25.19 31.17
CA ASP A 73 24.73 25.37 32.61
C ASP A 73 23.47 24.73 33.22
N ARG A 74 22.87 23.74 32.55
CA ARG A 74 21.79 22.93 33.13
C ARG A 74 22.29 21.59 33.65
N ARG A 75 21.78 21.15 34.81
CA ARG A 75 22.09 19.82 35.33
C ARG A 75 21.46 18.78 34.40
N ILE A 76 22.20 17.69 34.14
CA ILE A 76 21.75 16.61 33.23
C ILE A 76 20.39 16.03 33.68
N ILE A 77 20.15 15.93 34.99
CA ILE A 77 18.89 15.44 35.53
C ILE A 77 17.71 16.36 35.18
N ASP A 78 17.89 17.68 35.23
CA ASP A 78 16.82 18.64 34.94
C ASP A 78 16.46 18.55 33.46
N VAL A 79 17.46 18.48 32.57
CA VAL A 79 17.23 18.30 31.12
C VAL A 79 16.55 16.96 30.82
N ALA A 80 16.93 15.88 31.52
CA ALA A 80 16.28 14.59 31.34
C ALA A 80 14.78 14.65 31.69
N LEU A 81 14.44 15.34 32.78
CA LEU A 81 13.06 15.50 33.23
C LEU A 81 12.26 16.44 32.32
N ASP A 82 12.85 17.56 31.86
CA ASP A 82 12.23 18.50 30.91
C ASP A 82 11.81 17.81 29.61
N PHE A 83 12.56 16.79 29.17
CA PHE A 83 12.25 15.98 27.99
C PHE A 83 11.55 14.64 28.33
N VAL A 84 10.90 14.56 29.49
CA VAL A 84 10.01 13.45 29.90
C VAL A 84 10.71 12.09 29.90
N PHE A 85 11.92 12.03 30.47
CA PHE A 85 12.57 10.78 30.85
C PHE A 85 12.33 10.47 32.33
N ASP A 86 11.92 9.24 32.62
CA ASP A 86 11.59 8.82 34.00
C ASP A 86 12.82 8.72 34.92
N SER A 87 14.03 8.66 34.36
CA SER A 87 15.26 8.51 35.14
C SER A 87 16.50 9.04 34.43
N HIS A 88 17.48 9.47 35.23
CA HIS A 88 18.81 9.85 34.75
C HIS A 88 19.52 8.72 34.01
N GLU A 89 19.36 7.49 34.49
CA GLU A 89 19.98 6.31 33.88
C GLU A 89 19.35 5.99 32.52
N GLY A 90 18.01 6.06 32.43
CA GLY A 90 17.28 5.90 31.18
C GLY A 90 17.68 6.93 30.13
N PHE A 91 17.81 8.19 30.54
CA PHE A 91 18.31 9.27 29.68
C PHE A 91 19.75 9.01 29.22
N THR A 92 20.66 8.66 30.14
CA THR A 92 22.07 8.43 29.83
C THR A 92 22.27 7.28 28.84
N ARG A 93 21.55 6.17 29.00
CA ARG A 93 21.61 5.04 28.05
C ARG A 93 21.08 5.44 26.66
N ALA A 94 19.97 6.17 26.62
CA ALA A 94 19.39 6.59 25.35
C ALA A 94 20.27 7.62 24.63
N PHE A 95 20.86 8.56 25.38
CA PHE A 95 21.82 9.54 24.88
C PHE A 95 23.09 8.87 24.33
N ALA A 96 23.66 7.92 25.07
CA ALA A 96 24.84 7.16 24.63
C ALA A 96 24.56 6.32 23.38
N ARG A 97 23.35 5.76 23.26
CA ARG A 97 22.95 5.02 22.05
C ARG A 97 22.84 5.92 20.81
N GLN A 98 22.47 7.19 20.99
CA GLN A 98 22.31 8.14 19.89
C GLN A 98 23.62 8.81 19.49
N PHE A 99 24.43 9.24 20.46
CA PHE A 99 25.64 10.05 20.23
C PHE A 99 26.96 9.30 20.46
N GLY A 100 26.92 8.03 20.86
CA GLY A 100 28.10 7.21 21.15
C GLY A 100 28.86 7.61 22.43
N MET A 101 28.34 8.56 23.22
CA MET A 101 28.99 9.06 24.43
C MET A 101 27.98 9.46 25.51
N THR A 102 28.42 9.56 26.76
CA THR A 102 27.55 9.99 27.86
C THR A 102 27.22 11.48 27.79
N PRO A 103 26.10 11.94 28.37
CA PRO A 103 25.77 13.37 28.42
C PRO A 103 26.88 14.23 29.04
N ARG A 104 27.58 13.69 30.06
CA ARG A 104 28.71 14.36 30.70
C ARG A 104 29.93 14.46 29.77
N GLY A 105 30.22 13.40 29.01
CA GLY A 105 31.26 13.43 27.98
C GLY A 105 30.93 14.42 26.87
N PHE A 106 29.65 14.52 26.50
CA PHE A 106 29.15 15.45 25.49
C PHE A 106 29.35 16.92 25.89
N MET A 107 29.05 17.28 27.14
CA MET A 107 29.27 18.64 27.66
C MET A 107 30.75 19.03 27.72
N ASN A 108 31.64 18.08 28.04
CA ASN A 108 33.08 18.34 28.16
C ASN A 108 33.77 18.48 26.79
N ASN A 109 33.43 17.61 25.83
CA ASN A 109 34.12 17.56 24.54
C ASN A 109 33.49 18.50 23.49
N ARG A 110 32.24 18.94 23.69
CA ARG A 110 31.45 19.75 22.75
C ARG A 110 31.66 19.34 21.27
N PRO A 111 31.46 18.04 20.94
CA PRO A 111 31.65 17.58 19.58
C PRO A 111 30.62 18.26 18.64
N PRO A 112 30.89 18.29 17.32
CA PRO A 112 29.91 18.74 16.33
C PRO A 112 28.58 17.99 16.51
N LEU A 113 27.48 18.73 16.65
CA LEU A 113 26.16 18.19 16.93
C LEU A 113 25.62 17.36 15.73
N SER A 114 25.60 16.04 15.84
CA SER A 114 24.84 15.18 14.90
C SER A 114 23.37 15.09 15.31
N LEU A 115 22.67 16.22 15.22
CA LEU A 115 21.24 16.28 15.56
C LEU A 115 20.44 15.43 14.58
N PHE A 116 19.48 14.68 15.13
CA PHE A 116 18.45 14.10 14.29
C PHE A 116 17.51 15.23 13.85
N PHE A 117 17.81 15.82 12.70
CA PHE A 117 16.87 16.64 11.97
C PHE A 117 16.01 15.71 11.12
N PRO A 118 14.74 15.55 11.48
CA PRO A 118 13.88 14.75 10.64
C PRO A 118 13.74 15.47 9.29
N PRO A 119 13.94 14.77 8.18
CA PRO A 119 13.63 15.34 6.87
C PRO A 119 12.16 15.81 6.87
N SER A 120 11.87 16.89 6.14
CA SER A 120 10.48 17.24 5.89
C SER A 120 9.80 16.07 5.18
N MET A 121 8.52 15.83 5.44
CA MET A 121 7.80 14.72 4.79
C MET A 121 7.86 14.82 3.26
N ARG A 122 7.95 16.06 2.74
CA ARG A 122 8.21 16.36 1.33
C ARG A 122 9.59 15.90 0.85
N SER A 123 10.65 16.00 1.66
CA SER A 123 11.95 15.44 1.31
C SER A 123 12.00 13.92 1.49
N ILE A 124 11.30 13.34 2.46
CA ILE A 124 11.12 11.87 2.55
C ILE A 124 10.49 11.33 1.26
N PHE A 125 9.47 12.02 0.73
CA PHE A 125 8.82 11.65 -0.53
C PHE A 125 9.76 11.73 -1.73
N SER A 126 10.50 12.84 -1.85
CA SER A 126 11.45 13.02 -2.95
C SER A 126 12.61 12.03 -2.89
N LEU A 127 13.11 11.72 -1.68
CA LEU A 127 14.17 10.75 -1.47
C LEU A 127 13.69 9.30 -1.62
N ARG A 128 12.42 9.00 -1.35
CA ARG A 128 11.83 7.68 -1.64
C ARG A 128 11.64 7.43 -3.12
N GLN A 129 11.22 8.43 -3.90
CA GLN A 129 11.22 8.32 -5.36
C GLN A 129 12.63 8.13 -5.92
N LYS A 130 13.65 8.73 -5.28
CA LYS A 130 15.06 8.62 -5.69
C LYS A 130 15.83 7.45 -5.05
N GLY A 131 15.23 6.70 -4.11
CA GLY A 131 15.87 5.56 -3.42
C GLY A 131 16.92 5.91 -2.35
N GLU A 132 17.01 7.14 -1.85
CA GLU A 132 18.14 7.62 -1.03
C GLU A 132 17.89 7.67 0.50
N TYR A 133 16.63 7.72 0.99
CA TYR A 133 16.35 7.76 2.44
C TYR A 133 15.92 6.37 2.95
N GLY A 134 16.87 5.64 3.53
CA GLY A 134 16.61 4.38 4.23
C GLY A 134 17.55 3.21 3.90
N MET A 135 18.87 3.40 3.96
CA MET A 135 19.78 2.25 4.13
C MET A 135 19.88 1.85 5.60
N THR A 136 18.76 1.45 6.21
CA THR A 136 18.84 0.46 7.29
C THR A 136 18.96 -0.88 6.61
N LYS A 137 20.06 -1.60 6.87
CA LYS A 137 20.26 -2.99 6.48
C LYS A 137 19.22 -3.88 7.16
N THR A 138 17.98 -3.84 6.69
CA THR A 138 17.12 -5.01 6.73
C THR A 138 17.57 -5.89 5.58
N ASN A 139 17.98 -7.11 5.89
CA ASN A 139 18.11 -8.20 4.92
C ASN A 139 16.73 -8.60 4.34
N ASP A 140 15.86 -7.63 4.05
CA ASP A 140 14.97 -7.77 2.91
C ASP A 140 15.75 -7.20 1.74
N SER A 141 16.52 -8.07 1.09
CA SER A 141 16.42 -8.06 -0.36
C SER A 141 14.93 -7.97 -0.64
N LYS A 142 14.43 -6.80 -1.08
CA LYS A 142 13.09 -6.68 -1.63
C LYS A 142 13.05 -7.81 -2.65
N LYS A 143 12.43 -8.92 -2.29
CA LYS A 143 12.56 -10.16 -3.04
C LYS A 143 11.80 -9.83 -4.30
N VAL A 144 12.52 -9.45 -5.36
CA VAL A 144 11.91 -9.02 -6.60
C VAL A 144 11.26 -10.28 -7.13
N GLN A 145 9.97 -10.45 -6.86
CA GLN A 145 9.23 -11.59 -7.34
C GLN A 145 9.03 -11.36 -8.85
N PRO A 146 9.47 -12.28 -9.70
CA PRO A 146 9.23 -12.18 -11.13
C PRO A 146 7.72 -12.17 -11.38
N ILE A 147 7.24 -11.13 -12.06
CA ILE A 147 5.89 -11.12 -12.63
C ILE A 147 5.98 -11.66 -14.03
N PHE A 148 5.30 -12.78 -14.28
CA PHE A 148 5.21 -13.37 -15.60
C PHE A 148 4.16 -12.61 -16.42
N VAL A 149 4.55 -12.15 -17.61
CA VAL A 149 3.67 -11.40 -18.51
C VAL A 149 3.51 -12.20 -19.80
N GLN A 150 2.28 -12.51 -20.17
CA GLN A 150 1.95 -13.25 -21.38
C GLN A 150 0.81 -12.60 -22.15
N ILE A 151 0.87 -12.70 -23.47
CA ILE A 151 -0.24 -12.28 -24.35
C ILE A 151 -1.18 -13.47 -24.49
N MET A 152 -2.45 -13.24 -24.24
CA MET A 152 -3.51 -14.24 -24.39
C MET A 152 -4.57 -13.72 -25.34
N GLU A 153 -4.99 -14.56 -26.29
CA GLU A 153 -6.12 -14.26 -27.18
C GLU A 153 -7.38 -14.90 -26.59
N ARG A 154 -8.43 -14.10 -26.40
CA ARG A 154 -9.75 -14.57 -26.00
C ARG A 154 -10.65 -14.59 -27.24
N PRO A 155 -11.26 -15.73 -27.58
CA PRO A 155 -12.29 -15.75 -28.62
C PRO A 155 -13.54 -14.98 -28.17
N ALA A 156 -14.48 -14.81 -29.10
CA ALA A 156 -15.82 -14.34 -28.76
C ALA A 156 -16.41 -15.25 -27.68
N ARG A 157 -17.00 -14.64 -26.66
CA ARG A 157 -17.50 -15.34 -25.49
C ARG A 157 -18.60 -14.51 -24.84
N LYS A 158 -19.33 -15.13 -23.92
CA LYS A 158 -20.31 -14.43 -23.11
C LYS A 158 -19.81 -14.30 -21.69
N LEU A 159 -20.33 -13.30 -21.01
CA LEU A 159 -20.02 -12.99 -19.63
C LEU A 159 -21.33 -12.98 -18.85
N VAL A 160 -21.45 -13.89 -17.88
CA VAL A 160 -22.50 -13.82 -16.86
C VAL A 160 -21.94 -12.94 -15.75
N LEU A 161 -22.53 -11.77 -15.52
CA LEU A 161 -22.05 -10.82 -14.52
C LEU A 161 -23.15 -10.30 -13.61
N LYS A 162 -22.75 -9.85 -12.42
CA LYS A 162 -23.59 -9.08 -11.52
C LYS A 162 -22.93 -7.72 -11.27
N ARG A 163 -23.60 -6.65 -11.68
CA ARG A 163 -23.12 -5.28 -11.52
C ARG A 163 -23.41 -4.77 -10.12
N ALA A 164 -22.53 -3.92 -9.60
CA ALA A 164 -22.84 -3.11 -8.44
C ALA A 164 -23.44 -1.76 -8.87
N PRO A 165 -24.42 -1.22 -8.13
CA PRO A 165 -24.97 0.11 -8.37
C PRO A 165 -23.90 1.21 -8.51
N THR A 166 -22.94 1.27 -7.59
CA THR A 166 -21.97 2.38 -7.53
C THR A 166 -20.52 1.95 -7.30
N ALA A 167 -20.25 0.68 -6.98
CA ALA A 167 -18.92 0.24 -6.60
C ALA A 167 -17.83 0.50 -7.67
N SER A 168 -16.70 1.00 -7.21
CA SER A 168 -15.47 1.21 -7.99
C SER A 168 -14.41 0.13 -7.75
N HIS A 169 -14.54 -0.61 -6.65
CA HIS A 169 -13.59 -1.65 -6.24
C HIS A 169 -14.26 -2.75 -5.40
N TYR A 170 -13.53 -3.83 -5.16
CA TYR A 170 -14.01 -5.05 -4.49
C TYR A 170 -14.73 -4.79 -3.15
N PHE A 171 -14.17 -3.96 -2.26
CA PHE A 171 -14.78 -3.73 -0.94
C PHE A 171 -16.14 -3.04 -1.04
N GLU A 172 -16.27 -2.00 -1.86
CA GLU A 172 -17.56 -1.36 -2.15
C GLU A 172 -18.56 -2.34 -2.79
N TYR A 173 -18.08 -3.22 -3.67
CA TYR A 173 -18.92 -4.24 -4.29
C TYR A 173 -19.47 -5.23 -3.26
N CYS A 174 -18.63 -5.70 -2.34
CA CYS A 174 -19.04 -6.60 -1.26
C CYS A 174 -20.06 -5.95 -0.32
N ASP A 175 -19.91 -4.65 -0.03
CA ASP A 175 -20.85 -3.91 0.80
C ASP A 175 -22.23 -3.72 0.12
N GLU A 176 -22.24 -3.52 -1.21
CA GLU A 176 -23.48 -3.28 -1.97
C GLU A 176 -24.21 -4.59 -2.37
N VAL A 177 -23.46 -5.62 -2.77
CA VAL A 177 -23.99 -6.79 -3.49
C VAL A 177 -23.87 -8.09 -2.69
N GLY A 178 -22.96 -8.15 -1.71
CA GLY A 178 -22.66 -9.33 -0.90
C GLY A 178 -21.31 -9.97 -1.24
N CYS A 179 -20.77 -10.76 -0.30
CA CYS A 179 -19.49 -11.47 -0.46
C CYS A 179 -19.63 -12.86 -1.08
N ASP A 180 -20.84 -13.40 -1.19
CA ASP A 180 -21.16 -14.74 -1.64
C ASP A 180 -21.26 -14.88 -3.17
N ILE A 181 -21.06 -13.78 -3.91
CA ILE A 181 -21.20 -13.73 -5.36
C ILE A 181 -20.19 -14.64 -6.09
N PHE A 182 -18.95 -14.75 -5.58
CA PHE A 182 -17.97 -15.70 -6.13
C PHE A 182 -18.45 -17.15 -6.04
N GLU A 183 -19.06 -17.54 -4.91
CA GLU A 183 -19.60 -18.90 -4.73
C GLU A 183 -20.79 -19.16 -5.67
N GLN A 184 -21.68 -18.17 -5.82
CA GLN A 184 -22.82 -18.24 -6.74
C GLN A 184 -22.38 -18.36 -8.20
N LEU A 185 -21.41 -17.55 -8.63
CA LEU A 185 -20.83 -17.62 -9.97
C LEU A 185 -20.09 -18.93 -10.22
N GLY A 186 -19.46 -19.48 -9.18
CA GLY A 186 -18.78 -20.79 -9.25
C GLY A 186 -19.73 -21.97 -9.47
N ALA A 187 -21.03 -21.80 -9.20
CA ALA A 187 -22.04 -22.83 -9.45
C ALA A 187 -22.49 -22.90 -10.92
N ILE A 188 -22.10 -21.94 -11.77
CA ILE A 188 -22.47 -21.91 -13.19
C ILE A 188 -21.74 -23.02 -13.94
N GLN A 189 -22.53 -23.91 -14.56
CA GLN A 189 -22.00 -25.02 -15.36
C GLN A 189 -21.42 -24.53 -16.69
N ASP A 190 -20.38 -25.24 -17.16
CA ASP A 190 -19.68 -24.96 -18.43
C ASP A 190 -19.02 -23.57 -18.51
N ALA A 191 -18.67 -23.01 -17.36
CA ALA A 191 -17.80 -21.84 -17.27
C ALA A 191 -16.42 -22.15 -17.89
N LEU A 192 -15.92 -21.23 -18.73
CA LEU A 192 -14.60 -21.33 -19.34
C LEU A 192 -13.47 -21.12 -18.32
N HIS A 193 -13.74 -20.27 -17.33
CA HIS A 193 -12.81 -19.85 -16.30
C HIS A 193 -13.51 -19.77 -14.95
N GLU A 194 -12.72 -19.63 -13.90
CA GLU A 194 -13.27 -19.34 -12.58
C GLU A 194 -13.91 -17.94 -12.53
N PRO A 195 -14.73 -17.66 -11.50
CA PRO A 195 -15.28 -16.32 -11.27
C PRO A 195 -14.17 -15.28 -11.14
N MET A 196 -14.44 -14.08 -11.63
CA MET A 196 -13.48 -13.01 -11.68
C MET A 196 -14.11 -11.66 -11.34
N GLY A 197 -13.30 -10.80 -10.71
CA GLY A 197 -13.60 -9.38 -10.58
C GLY A 197 -13.31 -8.67 -11.89
N LEU A 198 -14.13 -7.69 -12.26
CA LEU A 198 -14.12 -7.05 -13.57
C LEU A 198 -14.22 -5.54 -13.39
N TRP A 199 -13.29 -4.80 -13.96
CA TRP A 199 -13.43 -3.35 -14.17
C TRP A 199 -14.03 -3.12 -15.55
N LEU A 200 -15.29 -2.71 -15.57
CA LEU A 200 -16.07 -2.49 -16.78
C LEU A 200 -15.66 -1.17 -17.45
N PRO A 201 -15.42 -1.17 -18.78
CA PRO A 201 -15.25 0.05 -19.55
C PRO A 201 -16.52 0.89 -19.51
N GLU A 202 -16.40 2.22 -19.65
CA GLU A 202 -17.55 3.15 -19.54
C GLU A 202 -18.73 2.73 -20.43
N ALA A 203 -18.47 2.30 -21.66
CA ALA A 203 -19.49 1.83 -22.61
C ALA A 203 -20.26 0.58 -22.12
N MET A 204 -19.66 -0.23 -21.23
CA MET A 204 -20.25 -1.48 -20.70
C MET A 204 -20.90 -1.31 -19.33
N ARG A 205 -20.73 -0.15 -18.66
CA ARG A 205 -21.27 0.12 -17.31
C ARG A 205 -22.79 0.29 -17.30
N GLN A 206 -23.39 0.81 -18.37
CA GLN A 206 -24.84 1.06 -18.46
C GLN A 206 -25.39 1.85 -17.25
N GLY A 207 -24.64 2.83 -16.75
CA GLY A 207 -25.02 3.65 -15.58
C GLY A 207 -24.72 3.03 -14.21
N HIS A 208 -24.08 1.85 -14.16
CA HIS A 208 -23.65 1.20 -12.93
C HIS A 208 -22.21 1.56 -12.53
N GLY A 209 -21.75 1.03 -11.41
CA GLY A 209 -20.39 1.12 -10.92
C GLY A 209 -19.35 0.59 -11.90
N GLU A 210 -18.09 0.97 -11.68
CA GLU A 210 -16.95 0.53 -12.49
C GLU A 210 -16.59 -0.93 -12.22
N TYR A 211 -16.86 -1.46 -11.03
CA TYR A 211 -16.53 -2.82 -10.64
C TYR A 211 -17.74 -3.75 -10.67
N ALA A 212 -17.55 -4.92 -11.25
CA ALA A 212 -18.52 -6.01 -11.27
C ALA A 212 -17.82 -7.35 -10.98
N GLN A 213 -18.59 -8.39 -10.69
CA GLN A 213 -18.09 -9.77 -10.64
C GLN A 213 -18.83 -10.61 -11.67
N GLY A 214 -18.13 -11.53 -12.30
CA GLY A 214 -18.73 -12.38 -13.33
C GLY A 214 -17.91 -13.60 -13.67
N VAL A 215 -18.47 -14.44 -14.54
CA VAL A 215 -17.82 -15.64 -15.06
C VAL A 215 -17.99 -15.70 -16.58
N GLU A 216 -16.92 -16.08 -17.27
CA GLU A 216 -16.92 -16.20 -18.72
C GLU A 216 -17.45 -17.58 -19.14
N VAL A 217 -18.33 -17.60 -20.12
CA VAL A 217 -18.93 -18.80 -20.71
C VAL A 217 -18.77 -18.78 -22.23
N SER A 218 -18.91 -19.94 -22.88
CA SER A 218 -18.75 -20.02 -24.34
C SER A 218 -19.78 -19.15 -25.09
N GLU A 219 -19.47 -18.74 -26.32
CA GLU A 219 -20.40 -17.98 -27.18
C GLU A 219 -21.75 -18.70 -27.38
N ASN A 220 -21.70 -20.04 -27.49
CA ASN A 220 -22.87 -20.89 -27.67
C ASN A 220 -23.50 -21.35 -26.34
N TRP A 221 -23.05 -20.81 -25.21
CA TRP A 221 -23.61 -21.17 -23.91
C TRP A 221 -25.08 -20.77 -23.83
N ASN A 222 -25.88 -21.72 -23.36
CA ASN A 222 -27.34 -21.69 -23.30
C ASN A 222 -27.87 -22.12 -21.92
N GLY A 223 -27.04 -22.01 -20.88
CA GLY A 223 -27.45 -22.29 -19.51
C GLY A 223 -28.32 -21.18 -18.92
N ASP A 224 -28.84 -21.44 -17.72
CA ASP A 224 -29.70 -20.49 -17.02
C ASP A 224 -28.88 -19.39 -16.33
N VAL A 225 -29.27 -18.13 -16.57
CA VAL A 225 -28.69 -16.97 -15.88
C VAL A 225 -29.37 -16.84 -14.51
N PRO A 226 -28.63 -16.86 -13.38
CA PRO A 226 -29.23 -16.74 -12.06
C PRO A 226 -29.97 -15.41 -11.87
N GLU A 227 -30.94 -15.37 -10.95
CA GLU A 227 -31.74 -14.16 -10.70
C GLU A 227 -30.85 -12.99 -10.23
N GLY A 228 -30.99 -11.84 -10.89
CA GLY A 228 -30.18 -10.64 -10.62
C GLY A 228 -28.81 -10.62 -11.32
N TYR A 229 -28.50 -11.61 -12.15
CA TYR A 229 -27.34 -11.60 -13.04
C TYR A 229 -27.77 -11.23 -14.47
N GLU A 230 -26.80 -10.71 -15.22
CA GLU A 230 -26.96 -10.33 -16.61
C GLU A 230 -26.03 -11.14 -17.50
N LEU A 231 -26.40 -11.27 -18.77
CA LEU A 231 -25.58 -11.88 -19.80
C LEU A 231 -25.12 -10.80 -20.78
N MET A 232 -23.82 -10.74 -21.04
CA MET A 232 -23.21 -9.78 -21.96
C MET A 232 -22.33 -10.51 -22.97
N ASP A 233 -22.40 -10.11 -24.24
CA ASP A 233 -21.48 -10.59 -25.27
C ASP A 233 -20.16 -9.82 -25.19
N LEU A 234 -19.04 -10.54 -25.18
CA LEU A 234 -17.69 -9.99 -25.25
C LEU A 234 -17.07 -10.35 -26.61
N PRO A 235 -16.64 -9.36 -27.41
CA PRO A 235 -15.98 -9.63 -28.66
C PRO A 235 -14.61 -10.30 -28.43
N PRO A 236 -14.03 -10.92 -29.47
CA PRO A 236 -12.66 -11.41 -29.41
C PRO A 236 -11.70 -10.29 -29.03
N CYS A 237 -10.82 -10.53 -28.08
CA CYS A 237 -9.85 -9.53 -27.62
C CYS A 237 -8.49 -10.18 -27.33
N LYS A 238 -7.46 -9.34 -27.23
CA LYS A 238 -6.15 -9.75 -26.71
C LYS A 238 -5.94 -9.13 -25.35
N LEU A 239 -5.33 -9.87 -24.44
CA LEU A 239 -5.08 -9.48 -23.07
C LEU A 239 -3.60 -9.69 -22.75
N LEU A 240 -3.01 -8.76 -22.01
CA LEU A 240 -1.79 -9.03 -21.27
C LEU A 240 -2.18 -9.56 -19.90
N ILE A 241 -1.77 -10.79 -19.63
CA ILE A 241 -1.96 -11.46 -18.34
C ILE A 241 -0.68 -11.30 -17.53
N PHE A 242 -0.82 -10.69 -16.36
CA PHE A 242 0.21 -10.53 -15.35
C PHE A 242 -0.03 -11.55 -14.26
N GLN A 243 0.96 -12.41 -14.00
CA GLN A 243 0.89 -13.44 -12.96
C GLN A 243 2.06 -13.29 -12.00
N GLY A 244 1.75 -13.11 -10.72
CA GLY A 244 2.73 -13.16 -9.65
C GLY A 244 3.12 -14.58 -9.25
N GLU A 245 4.19 -14.70 -8.48
CA GLU A 245 4.59 -15.97 -7.89
C GLU A 245 3.60 -16.45 -6.80
N PRO A 246 3.63 -17.75 -6.46
CA PRO A 246 3.05 -18.26 -5.23
C PRO A 246 3.50 -17.44 -4.01
N PHE A 247 2.58 -17.19 -3.08
CA PHE A 247 2.79 -16.36 -1.89
C PHE A 247 2.17 -17.01 -0.65
N ASP A 248 2.64 -16.66 0.56
CA ASP A 248 1.96 -17.06 1.80
C ASP A 248 0.62 -16.31 1.86
N GLU A 249 -0.50 -17.01 2.03
CA GLU A 249 -1.84 -16.41 2.03
C GLU A 249 -1.98 -15.17 2.93
N LYS A 250 -1.20 -15.06 4.00
CA LYS A 250 -1.19 -13.87 4.88
C LYS A 250 -0.58 -12.62 4.22
N GLU A 251 0.14 -12.78 3.12
CA GLU A 251 0.80 -11.75 2.33
C GLU A 251 0.06 -11.42 1.02
N PHE A 252 -1.19 -11.85 0.86
CA PHE A 252 -1.97 -11.62 -0.37
C PHE A 252 -2.03 -10.15 -0.79
N GLU A 253 -2.14 -9.21 0.16
CA GLU A 253 -2.12 -7.77 -0.13
C GLU A 253 -0.81 -7.35 -0.82
N ARG A 254 0.32 -7.91 -0.41
CA ARG A 254 1.63 -7.63 -1.02
C ARG A 254 1.70 -8.17 -2.44
N ALA A 255 1.21 -9.38 -2.67
CA ALA A 255 1.20 -10.00 -4.00
C ALA A 255 0.37 -9.19 -5.02
N ILE A 256 -0.75 -8.61 -4.58
CA ILE A 256 -1.58 -7.72 -5.40
C ILE A 256 -0.83 -6.42 -5.71
N GLU A 257 -0.27 -5.77 -4.68
CA GLU A 257 0.50 -4.52 -4.85
C GLU A 257 1.68 -4.69 -5.82
N GLU A 258 2.38 -5.83 -5.77
CA GLU A 258 3.50 -6.14 -6.66
C GLU A 258 3.09 -6.26 -8.13
N VAL A 259 2.00 -6.99 -8.42
CA VAL A 259 1.45 -7.08 -9.78
C VAL A 259 0.99 -5.71 -10.28
N TRP A 260 0.31 -4.92 -9.45
CA TRP A 260 -0.10 -3.57 -9.80
C TRP A 260 1.07 -2.63 -10.09
N ASP A 261 2.15 -2.71 -9.31
CA ASP A 261 3.36 -1.92 -9.53
C ASP A 261 4.01 -2.25 -10.89
N VAL A 262 3.98 -3.52 -11.31
CA VAL A 262 4.44 -3.92 -12.65
C VAL A 262 3.46 -3.46 -13.73
N MET A 263 2.16 -3.73 -13.58
CA MET A 263 1.13 -3.34 -14.56
C MET A 263 1.12 -1.83 -14.84
N ASN A 264 1.27 -1.00 -13.80
CA ASN A 264 1.26 0.46 -13.92
C ASN A 264 2.50 1.02 -14.64
N ARG A 265 3.62 0.29 -14.61
CA ARG A 265 4.88 0.70 -15.27
C ARG A 265 5.10 0.01 -16.61
N TYR A 266 4.35 -1.05 -16.91
CA TYR A 266 4.50 -1.83 -18.13
C TYR A 266 4.08 -1.01 -19.35
N ASN A 267 5.00 -0.84 -20.30
CA ASN A 267 4.70 -0.22 -21.58
C ASN A 267 4.47 -1.31 -22.64
N PRO A 268 3.22 -1.58 -23.09
CA PRO A 268 2.95 -2.59 -24.10
C PRO A 268 3.50 -2.22 -25.49
N GLU A 269 3.87 -0.96 -25.74
CA GLU A 269 4.38 -0.53 -27.05
C GLU A 269 5.70 -1.23 -27.39
N VAL A 270 6.49 -1.61 -26.38
CA VAL A 270 7.78 -2.30 -26.57
C VAL A 270 7.63 -3.69 -27.17
N ILE A 271 6.43 -4.27 -27.08
CA ILE A 271 6.06 -5.56 -27.69
C ILE A 271 5.09 -5.41 -28.86
N GLY A 272 4.83 -4.17 -29.31
CA GLY A 272 3.98 -3.91 -30.47
C GLY A 272 2.48 -3.76 -30.19
N TYR A 273 2.09 -3.34 -28.97
CA TYR A 273 0.69 -3.21 -28.57
C TYR A 273 0.40 -1.87 -27.87
N HIS A 274 -0.86 -1.45 -27.86
CA HIS A 274 -1.37 -0.39 -26.99
C HIS A 274 -2.41 -0.95 -26.02
N TRP A 275 -2.60 -0.27 -24.89
CA TRP A 275 -3.73 -0.53 -24.00
C TRP A 275 -5.04 -0.25 -24.73
N ALA A 276 -5.99 -1.18 -24.61
CA ALA A 276 -7.30 -1.11 -25.25
C ALA A 276 -8.39 -1.36 -24.21
N ASP A 277 -8.37 -0.57 -23.13
CA ASP A 277 -9.28 -0.73 -21.99
C ASP A 277 -10.77 -0.61 -22.40
N GLU A 278 -11.07 -0.11 -23.59
CA GLU A 278 -12.40 -0.06 -24.18
C GLU A 278 -12.87 -1.38 -24.81
N ASP A 279 -11.95 -2.28 -25.20
CA ASP A 279 -12.29 -3.49 -25.97
C ASP A 279 -12.88 -4.62 -25.11
N ALA A 280 -12.45 -4.70 -23.85
CA ALA A 280 -12.88 -5.72 -22.91
C ALA A 280 -12.65 -5.23 -21.47
N PRO A 281 -13.34 -5.82 -20.48
CA PRO A 281 -13.05 -5.52 -19.09
C PRO A 281 -11.64 -5.99 -18.69
N ARG A 282 -10.97 -5.19 -17.86
CA ARG A 282 -9.82 -5.66 -17.06
C ARG A 282 -10.37 -6.61 -16.01
N PHE A 283 -9.71 -7.75 -15.82
CA PHE A 283 -10.20 -8.75 -14.88
C PHE A 283 -9.13 -9.15 -13.86
N GLN A 284 -9.59 -9.50 -12.67
CA GLN A 284 -8.82 -9.99 -11.54
C GLN A 284 -9.34 -11.37 -11.14
N LEU A 285 -8.44 -12.33 -10.98
CA LEU A 285 -8.76 -13.63 -10.38
C LEU A 285 -8.56 -13.59 -8.87
N GLU A 286 -9.17 -14.54 -8.18
CA GLU A 286 -8.98 -14.70 -6.74
C GLU A 286 -7.49 -14.89 -6.41
N PRO A 287 -6.92 -14.09 -5.49
CA PRO A 287 -5.56 -14.28 -5.02
C PRO A 287 -5.46 -15.63 -4.31
N ARG A 288 -4.64 -16.54 -4.85
CA ARG A 288 -4.41 -17.84 -4.24
C ARG A 288 -2.93 -18.08 -4.01
N GLY A 289 -2.58 -18.51 -2.80
CA GLY A 289 -1.18 -18.67 -2.39
C GLY A 289 -0.41 -19.70 -3.23
N ASP A 290 -1.08 -20.68 -3.83
CA ASP A 290 -0.48 -21.75 -4.63
C ASP A 290 -0.09 -21.35 -6.06
N ARG A 291 -0.83 -20.43 -6.68
CA ARG A 291 -0.64 -20.00 -8.08
C ARG A 291 -0.21 -18.55 -8.25
N GLY A 292 -0.29 -17.78 -7.17
CA GLY A 292 -0.08 -16.34 -7.17
C GLY A 292 -1.33 -15.55 -7.49
N TYR A 293 -1.12 -14.24 -7.70
CA TYR A 293 -2.16 -13.29 -8.07
C TYR A 293 -2.12 -13.04 -9.58
N ILE A 294 -3.29 -13.09 -10.24
CA ILE A 294 -3.41 -13.02 -11.69
C ILE A 294 -4.37 -11.91 -12.08
N GLU A 295 -3.92 -11.07 -13.02
CA GLU A 295 -4.71 -9.97 -13.53
C GLU A 295 -4.48 -9.77 -15.03
N GLY A 296 -5.57 -9.55 -15.77
CA GLY A 296 -5.52 -9.35 -17.21
C GLY A 296 -6.01 -7.98 -17.63
N ARG A 297 -5.27 -7.33 -18.53
CA ARG A 297 -5.64 -6.02 -19.11
C ARG A 297 -5.67 -6.08 -20.63
N PRO A 298 -6.71 -5.56 -21.30
CA PRO A 298 -6.82 -5.66 -22.75
C PRO A 298 -5.79 -4.83 -23.50
N VAL A 299 -5.37 -5.36 -24.64
CA VAL A 299 -4.40 -4.76 -25.55
C VAL A 299 -4.81 -4.94 -27.00
N ARG A 300 -4.39 -4.00 -27.85
CA ARG A 300 -4.57 -4.04 -29.31
C ARG A 300 -3.22 -3.90 -30.00
N PRO A 301 -2.90 -4.72 -31.02
CA PRO A 301 -1.65 -4.57 -31.75
C PRO A 301 -1.62 -3.24 -32.52
N PHE A 302 -0.42 -2.71 -32.80
CA PHE A 302 -0.29 -1.66 -33.81
C PHE A 302 -0.86 -2.18 -35.13
N VAL A 303 -1.79 -1.45 -35.72
CA VAL A 303 -2.20 -1.69 -37.11
C VAL A 303 -1.04 -1.21 -37.98
N VAL A 304 -0.29 -2.15 -38.54
CA VAL A 304 0.72 -1.89 -39.57
C VAL A 304 0.03 -1.75 -40.92
#